data_AF-A0AAC9XLF5-F1
#
_entry.id   AF-A0AAC9XLF5-F1
#
_cell.length_a   1.000
_cell.length_b   1.000
_cell.length_c   1.000
_cell.angle_alpha   90.00
_cell.angle_beta   90.00
_cell.angle_gamma   90.00
#
_symmetry.space_group_name_H-M   'P 1'
#
loop_
_entity.id
_entity.type
_entity.pdbx_description
1 polymer ?
#
loop_
_entity_poly.entity_id
_entity_poly.type
_entity_poly.pdbx_seq_one_letter_code
_entity_poly.pdbx_strand_id
1 'polypeptide(L)'
;MRFYIIILSLFMMLFNSVSFTQTYGYDKEYQKQLEEKGVAINDTQKQKVRNDINKWANFYLNKHYKYNEKATLTHPTSKEKKTFRFDCSGYVAAVYWASNIAVFEKQAILDSGGVKTIYTTLSKYKKIYKDILPNVGDIIMFDKTTSDDKKLTHAGIVTEVDKEDETVTYIHASTSKGLIVGYMNLKYPDLAKKDGKTINSYLKRGGGVDALASHCFNSYGTILDIPE
;
A
#
# COMPACT_ATOMS: atom_id res chain seq x y z
N MET A 1 -46.54 51.42 -16.83
CA MET A 1 -45.41 51.59 -17.78
C MET A 1 -44.11 51.55 -17.00
N ARG A 2 -43.13 50.80 -17.54
CA ARG A 2 -41.72 50.62 -17.12
C ARG A 2 -41.47 49.83 -15.83
N PHE A 3 -41.29 48.51 -16.01
CA PHE A 3 -40.48 47.68 -15.12
C PHE A 3 -39.23 47.22 -15.88
N TYR A 4 -38.07 47.44 -15.28
CA TYR A 4 -36.78 46.87 -15.66
C TYR A 4 -36.82 45.36 -15.42
N ILE A 5 -36.43 44.54 -16.40
CA ILE A 5 -35.99 43.17 -16.15
C ILE A 5 -34.57 43.01 -16.68
N ILE A 6 -33.70 43.03 -15.69
CA ILE A 6 -32.35 42.51 -15.55
C ILE A 6 -32.02 41.37 -16.54
N ILE A 7 -30.98 41.60 -17.33
CA ILE A 7 -30.15 40.56 -17.96
C ILE A 7 -29.42 39.85 -16.81
N LEU A 8 -29.78 38.60 -16.51
CA LEU A 8 -28.95 37.76 -15.64
C LEU A 8 -28.95 36.31 -16.14
N SER A 9 -27.73 35.86 -16.44
CA SER A 9 -27.27 34.49 -16.26
C SER A 9 -27.94 33.39 -17.09
N LEU A 10 -27.73 33.45 -18.41
CA LEU A 10 -27.62 32.25 -19.25
C LEU A 10 -26.13 31.93 -19.48
N PHE A 11 -25.37 31.75 -18.39
CA PHE A 11 -23.94 31.41 -18.47
C PHE A 11 -23.47 30.70 -17.21
N MET A 12 -23.94 29.47 -16.94
CA MET A 12 -23.27 28.58 -15.96
C MET A 12 -23.76 27.13 -15.99
N MET A 13 -23.73 26.47 -17.15
CA MET A 13 -23.87 25.00 -17.20
C MET A 13 -22.87 24.33 -18.15
N LEU A 14 -21.63 24.84 -18.18
CA LEU A 14 -20.56 24.22 -18.97
C LEU A 14 -19.19 24.28 -18.29
N PHE A 15 -19.08 24.07 -16.98
CA PHE A 15 -17.79 23.71 -16.39
C PHE A 15 -18.03 22.89 -15.12
N ASN A 16 -17.80 21.58 -15.20
CA ASN A 16 -17.19 20.79 -14.13
C ASN A 16 -16.90 19.36 -14.60
N SER A 17 -16.27 19.22 -15.77
CA SER A 17 -15.35 18.09 -16.01
C SER A 17 -13.97 18.51 -15.52
N VAL A 18 -13.85 18.80 -14.22
CA VAL A 18 -12.52 18.99 -13.61
C VAL A 18 -11.91 17.61 -13.57
N SER A 19 -10.98 17.37 -14.49
CA SER A 19 -10.12 16.19 -14.54
C SER A 19 -9.64 15.88 -13.13
N PHE A 20 -10.21 14.82 -12.57
CA PHE A 20 -9.99 14.31 -11.23
C PHE A 20 -8.58 13.70 -11.15
N THR A 21 -7.59 14.58 -11.20
CA THR A 21 -6.16 14.27 -11.18
C THR A 21 -5.76 14.19 -9.70
N GLN A 22 -6.42 13.28 -8.99
CA GLN A 22 -6.50 13.28 -7.53
C GLN A 22 -5.29 12.57 -6.95
N THR A 23 -4.26 13.32 -6.57
CA THR A 23 -3.18 12.81 -5.71
C THR A 23 -3.81 12.52 -4.35
N TYR A 24 -4.02 11.25 -4.03
CA TYR A 24 -4.39 10.75 -2.70
C TYR A 24 -3.20 10.91 -1.73
N GLY A 25 -2.73 12.15 -1.58
CA GLY A 25 -1.62 12.50 -0.72
C GLY A 25 -2.09 13.04 0.62
N TYR A 26 -1.34 12.77 1.69
CA TYR A 26 -1.36 13.56 2.91
C TYR A 26 -0.62 14.90 2.67
N ASP A 27 -1.02 15.63 1.63
CA ASP A 27 -0.67 17.03 1.49
C ASP A 27 -1.45 17.80 2.57
N LYS A 28 -0.75 18.58 3.39
CA LYS A 28 -1.37 19.38 4.46
C LYS A 28 -2.40 20.36 3.89
N GLU A 29 -2.16 20.89 2.70
CA GLU A 29 -3.07 21.82 2.05
C GLU A 29 -4.31 21.08 1.51
N TYR A 30 -4.12 19.90 0.93
CA TYR A 30 -5.20 19.00 0.51
C TYR A 30 -6.06 18.46 1.67
N GLN A 31 -5.46 18.00 2.77
CA GLN A 31 -6.18 17.53 3.95
C GLN A 31 -6.96 18.66 4.60
N LYS A 32 -6.36 19.85 4.70
CA LYS A 32 -7.05 21.06 5.14
C LYS A 32 -8.23 21.38 4.22
N GLN A 33 -8.09 21.26 2.90
CA GLN A 33 -9.20 21.44 1.95
C GLN A 33 -10.28 20.35 2.03
N LEU A 34 -9.93 19.10 2.35
CA LEU A 34 -10.90 18.01 2.54
C LEU A 34 -11.65 18.15 3.87
N GLU A 35 -10.96 18.53 4.94
CA GLU A 35 -11.54 18.85 6.26
C GLU A 35 -12.42 20.10 6.17
N GLU A 36 -11.96 21.18 5.52
CA GLU A 36 -12.73 22.43 5.32
C GLU A 36 -13.97 22.24 4.44
N LYS A 37 -13.97 21.22 3.56
CA LYS A 37 -15.12 20.89 2.70
C LYS A 37 -16.01 19.76 3.24
N GLY A 38 -15.65 19.13 4.37
CA GLY A 38 -16.42 18.04 4.97
C GLY A 38 -16.57 16.79 4.09
N VAL A 39 -15.70 16.59 3.09
CA VAL A 39 -15.82 15.50 2.13
C VAL A 39 -14.93 14.34 2.58
N ALA A 40 -15.49 13.46 3.42
CA ALA A 40 -14.93 12.13 3.62
C ALA A 40 -14.83 11.43 2.26
N ILE A 41 -13.69 10.78 1.97
CA ILE A 41 -13.53 9.95 0.78
C ILE A 41 -14.61 8.87 0.81
N ASN A 42 -15.43 8.77 -0.23
CA ASN A 42 -16.52 7.79 -0.27
C ASN A 42 -15.99 6.38 -0.61
N ASP A 43 -16.83 5.36 -0.39
CA ASP A 43 -16.39 3.96 -0.58
C ASP A 43 -16.01 3.63 -2.02
N THR A 44 -16.62 4.31 -3.01
CA THR A 44 -16.22 4.16 -4.42
C THR A 44 -14.79 4.67 -4.66
N GLN A 45 -14.44 5.82 -4.08
CA GLN A 45 -13.09 6.37 -4.16
C GLN A 45 -12.09 5.49 -3.40
N LYS A 46 -12.45 4.98 -2.21
CA LYS A 46 -11.61 4.01 -1.47
C LYS A 46 -11.35 2.75 -2.29
N GLN A 47 -12.39 2.20 -2.92
CA GLN A 47 -12.25 1.02 -3.77
C GLN A 47 -11.36 1.30 -4.98
N LYS A 48 -11.49 2.48 -5.61
CA LYS A 48 -10.60 2.89 -6.70
C LYS A 48 -9.15 2.94 -6.25
N VAL A 49 -8.87 3.50 -5.06
CA VAL A 49 -7.52 3.52 -4.47
C VAL A 49 -6.98 2.10 -4.30
N ARG A 50 -7.77 1.18 -3.74
CA ARG A 50 -7.37 -0.23 -3.58
C ARG A 50 -7.08 -0.90 -4.92
N ASN A 51 -7.91 -0.65 -5.93
CA ASN A 51 -7.71 -1.17 -7.29
C ASN A 51 -6.42 -0.62 -7.92
N ASP A 52 -6.14 0.67 -7.75
CA ASP A 52 -4.91 1.28 -8.27
C ASP A 52 -3.67 0.70 -7.58
N ILE A 53 -3.69 0.54 -6.25
CA ILE A 53 -2.61 -0.12 -5.49
C ILE A 53 -2.38 -1.54 -6.01
N ASN A 54 -3.45 -2.34 -6.13
CA ASN A 54 -3.33 -3.73 -6.58
C ASN A 54 -2.81 -3.82 -8.02
N LYS A 55 -3.28 -2.93 -8.91
CA LYS A 55 -2.80 -2.82 -10.28
C LYS A 55 -1.29 -2.55 -10.33
N TRP A 56 -0.80 -1.57 -9.58
CA TRP A 56 0.62 -1.21 -9.60
C TRP A 56 1.50 -2.24 -8.89
N ALA A 57 1.00 -2.87 -7.83
CA ALA A 57 1.66 -3.97 -7.16
C ALA A 57 1.97 -5.13 -8.14
N ASN A 58 0.96 -5.55 -8.90
CA ASN A 58 1.09 -6.60 -9.92
C ASN A 58 1.90 -6.14 -11.14
N PHE A 59 1.73 -4.89 -11.58
CA PHE A 59 2.52 -4.34 -12.69
C PHE A 59 4.02 -4.41 -12.40
N TYR A 60 4.44 -4.02 -11.20
CA TYR A 60 5.86 -4.07 -10.83
C TYR A 60 6.36 -5.48 -10.56
N LEU A 61 5.54 -6.39 -10.04
CA LEU A 61 5.88 -7.82 -9.96
C LEU A 61 6.28 -8.37 -11.34
N ASN A 62 5.49 -8.05 -12.38
CA ASN A 62 5.74 -8.48 -13.75
C ASN A 62 6.97 -7.83 -14.42
N LYS A 63 7.59 -6.82 -13.79
CA LYS A 63 8.85 -6.24 -14.26
C LYS A 63 10.08 -7.01 -13.78
N HIS A 64 9.92 -7.93 -12.82
CA HIS A 64 11.00 -8.77 -12.31
C HIS A 64 12.23 -7.98 -11.82
N TYR A 65 12.01 -6.83 -11.17
CA TYR A 65 13.08 -6.06 -10.55
C TYR A 65 13.86 -6.92 -9.54
N LYS A 66 15.19 -6.85 -9.62
CA LYS A 66 16.07 -7.51 -8.65
C LYS A 66 16.00 -6.79 -7.31
N TYR A 67 16.36 -7.50 -6.25
CA TYR A 67 16.44 -6.89 -4.93
C TYR A 67 17.40 -5.70 -4.94
N ASN A 68 16.92 -4.58 -4.39
CA ASN A 68 17.65 -3.32 -4.26
C ASN A 68 18.06 -2.69 -5.61
N GLU A 69 17.44 -3.12 -6.71
CA GLU A 69 17.64 -2.53 -8.03
C GLU A 69 17.14 -1.09 -8.06
N LYS A 70 17.95 -0.18 -8.60
CA LYS A 70 17.56 1.22 -8.82
C LYS A 70 16.78 1.33 -10.13
N ALA A 71 15.58 1.88 -10.09
CA ALA A 71 14.81 2.14 -11.29
C ALA A 71 14.15 3.53 -11.24
N THR A 72 14.24 4.25 -12.35
CA THR A 72 13.51 5.51 -12.56
C THR A 72 12.14 5.19 -13.13
N LEU A 73 11.10 5.50 -12.37
CA LEU A 73 9.71 5.28 -12.74
C LEU A 73 9.10 6.60 -13.20
N THR A 74 8.16 6.53 -14.14
CA THR A 74 7.35 7.68 -14.58
C THR A 74 5.97 7.56 -13.94
N HIS A 75 5.53 8.60 -13.26
CA HIS A 75 4.25 8.63 -12.59
C HIS A 75 3.13 8.50 -13.63
N PRO A 76 2.16 7.59 -13.44
CA PRO A 76 1.16 7.29 -14.46
C PRO A 76 0.31 8.51 -14.86
N THR A 77 -0.02 9.34 -13.87
CA THR A 77 -0.85 10.53 -14.02
C THR A 77 -0.03 11.79 -14.29
N SER A 78 0.73 12.29 -13.30
CA SER A 78 1.51 13.53 -13.39
C SER A 78 2.69 13.51 -14.37
N LYS A 79 3.12 12.33 -14.84
CA LYS A 79 4.31 12.13 -15.69
C LYS A 79 5.64 12.53 -15.04
N GLU A 80 5.64 12.88 -13.75
CA GLU A 80 6.85 13.10 -12.96
C GLU A 80 7.73 11.85 -12.98
N LYS A 81 9.05 12.03 -13.01
CA LYS A 81 10.01 10.91 -12.91
C LYS A 81 10.60 10.86 -11.52
N LYS A 82 10.60 9.67 -10.91
CA LYS A 82 11.19 9.44 -9.58
C LYS A 82 11.95 8.12 -9.54
N THR A 83 13.09 8.12 -8.86
CA THR A 83 13.93 6.94 -8.72
C THR A 83 13.61 6.22 -7.41
N PHE A 84 13.43 4.91 -7.50
CA PHE A 84 13.21 4.02 -6.36
C PHE A 84 14.27 2.93 -6.32
N ARG A 85 14.55 2.43 -5.11
CA ARG A 85 15.27 1.18 -4.90
C ARG A 85 14.27 0.07 -4.61
N PHE A 86 14.28 -1.01 -5.36
CA PHE A 86 13.36 -2.14 -5.18
C PHE A 86 13.81 -3.07 -4.04
N ASP A 87 13.97 -2.52 -2.84
CA ASP A 87 13.93 -3.28 -1.58
C ASP A 87 12.47 -3.40 -1.08
N CYS A 88 12.25 -4.02 0.09
CA CYS A 88 10.89 -4.23 0.59
C CYS A 88 10.11 -2.92 0.79
N SER A 89 10.79 -1.88 1.26
CA SER A 89 10.18 -0.60 1.63
C SER A 89 10.09 0.35 0.43
N GLY A 90 11.08 0.33 -0.45
CA GLY A 90 11.07 1.10 -1.69
C GLY A 90 10.09 0.52 -2.72
N TYR A 91 9.85 -0.80 -2.72
CA TYR A 91 8.73 -1.40 -3.46
C TYR A 91 7.38 -0.86 -2.98
N VAL A 92 7.12 -0.86 -1.67
CA VAL A 92 5.88 -0.30 -1.10
C VAL A 92 5.74 1.18 -1.48
N ALA A 93 6.81 1.97 -1.34
CA ALA A 93 6.80 3.38 -1.72
C ALA A 93 6.53 3.59 -3.23
N ALA A 94 7.11 2.77 -4.10
CA ALA A 94 6.90 2.86 -5.55
C ALA A 94 5.45 2.56 -5.94
N VAL A 95 4.84 1.52 -5.37
CA VAL A 95 3.44 1.18 -5.64
C VAL A 95 2.50 2.29 -5.17
N TYR A 96 2.70 2.79 -3.95
CA TYR A 96 1.87 3.86 -3.41
C TYR A 96 2.01 5.14 -4.24
N TRP A 97 3.24 5.54 -4.57
CA TRP A 97 3.48 6.69 -5.43
C TRP A 97 2.81 6.54 -6.79
N ALA A 98 2.94 5.39 -7.46
CA ALA A 98 2.28 5.15 -8.74
C ALA A 98 0.75 5.12 -8.67
N SER A 99 0.22 4.78 -7.49
CA SER A 99 -1.22 4.83 -7.17
C SER A 99 -1.71 6.24 -6.83
N ASN A 100 -0.88 7.25 -7.11
CA ASN A 100 -1.11 8.66 -6.81
C ASN A 100 -1.19 8.93 -5.29
N ILE A 101 -0.50 8.13 -4.47
CA ILE A 101 -0.51 8.25 -3.01
C ILE A 101 0.84 8.75 -2.49
N ALA A 102 0.85 9.97 -1.94
CA ALA A 102 2.04 10.65 -1.45
C ALA A 102 2.32 10.41 0.05
N VAL A 103 2.26 9.16 0.53
CA VAL A 103 2.37 8.86 1.98
C VAL A 103 3.81 8.60 2.43
N PHE A 104 4.67 8.06 1.56
CA PHE A 104 6.02 7.62 1.90
C PHE A 104 7.11 8.35 1.10
N GLU A 105 6.85 9.56 0.62
CA GLU A 105 7.71 10.22 -0.38
C GLU A 105 9.15 10.50 0.10
N LYS A 106 9.32 10.79 1.40
CA LYS A 106 10.65 10.96 2.02
C LYS A 106 11.40 9.62 2.19
N GLN A 107 10.69 8.50 2.12
CA GLN A 107 11.21 7.17 2.39
C GLN A 107 11.90 6.53 1.18
N ALA A 108 11.48 6.87 -0.05
CA ALA A 108 12.15 6.43 -1.28
C ALA A 108 13.62 6.90 -1.39
N ILE A 109 14.06 7.79 -0.49
CA ILE A 109 15.35 8.49 -0.52
C ILE A 109 16.31 8.00 0.60
N LEU A 110 15.86 7.24 1.60
CA LEU A 110 16.68 6.90 2.79
C LEU A 110 16.98 5.40 2.93
N ASP A 111 18.27 5.05 2.93
CA ASP A 111 18.83 3.68 2.82
C ASP A 111 18.86 2.85 4.13
N SER A 112 18.23 3.27 5.24
CA SER A 112 18.23 2.48 6.49
C SER A 112 17.01 2.71 7.37
N GLY A 113 15.99 1.87 7.22
CA GLY A 113 14.82 1.84 8.12
C GLY A 113 13.48 2.17 7.47
N GLY A 114 13.32 1.98 6.16
CA GLY A 114 12.08 2.29 5.45
C GLY A 114 10.83 1.66 6.07
N VAL A 115 10.87 0.38 6.44
CA VAL A 115 9.73 -0.29 7.10
C VAL A 115 9.36 0.37 8.43
N LYS A 116 10.36 0.77 9.24
CA LYS A 116 10.13 1.51 10.49
C LYS A 116 9.50 2.88 10.23
N THR A 117 9.87 3.55 9.14
CA THR A 117 9.27 4.81 8.73
C THR A 117 7.81 4.64 8.29
N ILE A 118 7.50 3.60 7.51
CA ILE A 118 6.10 3.24 7.16
C ILE A 118 5.31 3.08 8.45
N TYR A 119 5.76 2.18 9.32
CA TYR A 119 5.09 1.87 10.57
C TYR A 119 4.88 3.11 11.43
N THR A 120 5.93 3.91 11.63
CA THR A 120 5.85 5.14 12.45
C THR A 120 4.88 6.15 11.84
N THR A 121 4.85 6.28 10.52
CA THR A 121 3.93 7.18 9.82
C THR A 121 2.49 6.72 10.02
N LEU A 122 2.18 5.46 9.73
CA LEU A 122 0.83 4.93 9.89
C LEU A 122 0.37 4.90 11.36
N SER A 123 1.30 4.65 12.29
CA SER A 123 1.02 4.68 13.73
C SER A 123 0.58 6.06 14.20
N LYS A 124 1.21 7.14 13.71
CA LYS A 124 0.81 8.52 14.03
C LYS A 124 -0.64 8.82 13.65
N TYR A 125 -1.13 8.17 12.60
CA TYR A 125 -2.51 8.31 12.12
C TYR A 125 -3.45 7.22 12.67
N LYS A 126 -3.00 6.40 13.63
CA LYS A 126 -3.77 5.28 14.18
C LYS A 126 -4.28 4.31 13.10
N LYS A 127 -3.45 4.05 12.09
CA LYS A 127 -3.76 3.15 10.97
C LYS A 127 -2.99 1.82 10.98
N ILE A 128 -2.39 1.49 12.12
CA ILE A 128 -1.81 0.17 12.37
C ILE A 128 -2.87 -0.69 13.05
N TYR A 129 -3.02 -1.93 12.59
CA TYR A 129 -3.97 -2.88 13.16
C TYR A 129 -3.46 -4.31 13.03
N LYS A 130 -4.12 -5.20 13.78
CA LYS A 130 -3.86 -6.64 13.84
C LYS A 130 -5.16 -7.36 14.19
N ASP A 131 -5.13 -8.68 14.20
CA ASP A 131 -6.23 -9.54 14.68
C ASP A 131 -7.50 -9.57 13.80
N ILE A 132 -7.50 -8.86 12.67
CA ILE A 132 -8.55 -8.89 11.63
C ILE A 132 -7.92 -9.11 10.25
N LEU A 133 -8.70 -9.65 9.31
CA LEU A 133 -8.24 -9.82 7.94
C LEU A 133 -8.00 -8.47 7.26
N PRO A 134 -6.91 -8.32 6.51
CA PRO A 134 -6.61 -7.06 5.84
C PRO A 134 -7.51 -6.85 4.64
N ASN A 135 -7.50 -5.63 4.11
CA ASN A 135 -8.04 -5.35 2.79
C ASN A 135 -6.94 -5.39 1.73
N VAL A 136 -7.33 -5.66 0.47
CA VAL A 136 -6.41 -5.51 -0.67
C VAL A 136 -5.86 -4.08 -0.72
N GLY A 137 -4.56 -3.98 -0.96
CA GLY A 137 -3.80 -2.74 -0.97
C GLY A 137 -3.30 -2.29 0.41
N ASP A 138 -3.61 -3.01 1.49
CA ASP A 138 -2.98 -2.74 2.78
C ASP A 138 -1.53 -3.25 2.81
N ILE A 139 -0.73 -2.69 3.71
CA ILE A 139 0.68 -3.05 3.92
C ILE A 139 0.74 -4.14 4.98
N ILE A 140 1.46 -5.21 4.70
CA ILE A 140 1.78 -6.25 5.65
C ILE A 140 3.22 -6.07 6.14
N MET A 141 3.46 -6.11 7.45
CA MET A 141 4.76 -5.89 8.07
C MET A 141 5.18 -7.10 8.90
N PHE A 142 6.49 -7.37 8.90
CA PHE A 142 7.08 -8.51 9.57
C PHE A 142 8.28 -8.11 10.43
N ASP A 143 8.42 -8.81 11.54
CA ASP A 143 9.58 -8.82 12.41
C ASP A 143 10.51 -9.99 12.05
N LYS A 144 11.72 -9.96 12.60
CA LYS A 144 12.63 -11.10 12.66
C LYS A 144 13.06 -11.73 11.34
N THR A 145 12.87 -11.08 10.19
CA THR A 145 13.23 -11.65 8.88
C THR A 145 14.74 -11.61 8.58
N THR A 146 15.50 -10.81 9.34
CA THR A 146 16.97 -10.65 9.19
C THR A 146 17.76 -11.10 10.42
N SER A 147 17.23 -10.88 11.63
CA SER A 147 17.75 -11.41 12.90
C SER A 147 16.61 -11.52 13.92
N ASP A 148 16.70 -12.46 14.87
CA ASP A 148 15.59 -12.83 15.77
C ASP A 148 15.16 -11.74 16.77
N ASP A 149 15.99 -10.74 16.97
CA ASP A 149 15.79 -9.62 17.90
C ASP A 149 15.21 -8.36 17.24
N LYS A 150 15.25 -8.28 15.90
CA LYS A 150 14.87 -7.07 15.17
C LYS A 150 13.37 -7.05 14.85
N LYS A 151 12.77 -5.88 15.06
CA LYS A 151 11.39 -5.58 14.66
C LYS A 151 11.35 -4.76 13.37
N LEU A 152 10.23 -4.84 12.66
CA LEU A 152 9.93 -4.07 11.45
C LEU A 152 11.03 -4.24 10.40
N THR A 153 11.35 -5.50 10.11
CA THR A 153 12.47 -5.88 9.23
C THR A 153 12.04 -6.12 7.81
N HIS A 154 10.74 -6.33 7.55
CA HIS A 154 10.20 -6.56 6.21
C HIS A 154 8.82 -5.98 6.03
N ALA A 155 8.47 -5.68 4.78
CA ALA A 155 7.13 -5.27 4.38
C ALA A 155 6.74 -5.84 3.01
N GLY A 156 5.44 -5.87 2.75
CA GLY A 156 4.85 -6.19 1.46
C GLY A 156 3.49 -5.51 1.30
N ILE A 157 2.83 -5.76 0.16
CA ILE A 157 1.49 -5.24 -0.15
C ILE A 157 0.55 -6.42 -0.29
N VAL A 158 -0.57 -6.39 0.42
CA VAL A 158 -1.66 -7.36 0.30
C VAL A 158 -2.33 -7.21 -1.06
N THR A 159 -2.38 -8.28 -1.84
CA THR A 159 -2.97 -8.29 -3.19
C THR A 159 -4.22 -9.14 -3.30
N GLU A 160 -4.41 -10.08 -2.37
CA GLU A 160 -5.60 -10.94 -2.30
C GLU A 160 -5.77 -11.44 -0.87
N VAL A 161 -7.03 -11.69 -0.48
CA VAL A 161 -7.39 -12.32 0.79
C VAL A 161 -8.45 -13.38 0.50
N ASP A 162 -8.06 -14.64 0.66
CA ASP A 162 -8.96 -15.78 0.56
C ASP A 162 -9.91 -15.78 1.77
N LYS A 163 -11.22 -15.71 1.51
CA LYS A 163 -12.23 -15.63 2.57
C LYS A 163 -12.62 -17.00 3.12
N GLU A 164 -12.28 -18.09 2.44
CA GLU A 164 -12.62 -19.45 2.87
C GLU A 164 -11.57 -19.99 3.85
N ASP A 165 -10.30 -19.86 3.49
CA ASP A 165 -9.20 -20.39 4.31
C ASP A 165 -8.39 -19.33 5.06
N GLU A 166 -8.71 -18.04 4.87
CA GLU A 166 -8.09 -16.87 5.52
C GLU A 166 -6.63 -16.62 5.10
N THR A 167 -6.20 -17.21 3.98
CA THR A 167 -4.86 -16.97 3.42
C THR A 167 -4.76 -15.58 2.80
N VAL A 168 -3.79 -14.83 3.28
CA VAL A 168 -3.42 -13.52 2.75
C VAL A 168 -2.29 -13.70 1.74
N THR A 169 -2.53 -13.27 0.52
CA THR A 169 -1.51 -13.19 -0.53
C THR A 169 -0.94 -11.79 -0.56
N TYR A 170 0.39 -11.69 -0.59
CA TYR A 170 1.09 -10.42 -0.65
C TYR A 170 2.26 -10.45 -1.62
N ILE A 171 2.63 -9.29 -2.15
CA ILE A 171 3.85 -9.13 -2.94
C ILE A 171 4.89 -8.41 -2.09
N HIS A 172 6.13 -8.90 -2.14
CA HIS A 172 7.24 -8.30 -1.42
C HIS A 172 8.56 -8.46 -2.18
N ALA A 173 9.54 -7.60 -1.90
CA ALA A 173 10.89 -7.74 -2.43
C ALA A 173 11.71 -8.69 -1.55
N SER A 174 11.92 -9.91 -2.01
CA SER A 174 12.83 -10.89 -1.39
C SER A 174 14.28 -10.53 -1.69
N THR A 175 15.15 -10.66 -0.69
CA THR A 175 16.59 -10.38 -0.79
C THR A 175 17.33 -11.21 -1.85
N SER A 176 16.79 -12.38 -2.20
CA SER A 176 17.43 -13.31 -3.14
C SER A 176 16.75 -13.40 -4.51
N LYS A 177 15.45 -13.12 -4.58
CA LYS A 177 14.63 -13.35 -5.79
C LYS A 177 14.01 -12.07 -6.37
N GLY A 178 14.23 -10.91 -5.74
CA GLY A 178 13.52 -9.69 -6.13
C GLY A 178 12.05 -9.76 -5.74
N LEU A 179 11.17 -9.15 -6.54
CA LEU A 179 9.72 -9.17 -6.28
C LEU A 179 9.14 -10.56 -6.48
N ILE A 180 8.49 -11.09 -5.43
CA ILE A 180 7.82 -12.39 -5.43
C ILE A 180 6.49 -12.31 -4.69
N VAL A 181 5.65 -13.33 -4.92
CA VAL A 181 4.42 -13.56 -4.16
C VAL A 181 4.77 -14.35 -2.88
N GLY A 182 4.20 -13.92 -1.76
CA GLY A 182 4.20 -14.60 -0.48
C GLY A 182 2.79 -14.87 0.02
N TYR A 183 2.67 -15.83 0.93
CA TYR A 183 1.42 -16.25 1.54
C TYR A 183 1.57 -16.21 3.05
N MET A 184 0.51 -15.81 3.74
CA MET A 184 0.43 -15.87 5.20
C MET A 184 -0.96 -16.30 5.64
N ASN A 185 -1.01 -17.17 6.65
CA ASN A 185 -2.24 -17.64 7.24
C ASN A 185 -2.06 -17.75 8.76
N LEU A 186 -2.79 -16.91 9.51
CA LEU A 186 -2.73 -16.87 10.97
C LEU A 186 -3.64 -17.91 11.64
N LYS A 187 -4.59 -18.49 10.91
CA LYS A 187 -5.43 -19.59 11.39
C LYS A 187 -4.64 -20.90 11.54
N TYR A 188 -3.65 -21.11 10.69
CA TYR A 188 -2.74 -22.25 10.74
C TYR A 188 -1.27 -21.78 10.77
N PRO A 189 -0.82 -21.15 11.88
CA PRO A 189 0.44 -20.42 11.90
C PRO A 189 1.67 -21.34 11.77
N ASP A 190 1.57 -22.60 12.19
CA ASP A 190 2.69 -23.54 12.18
C ASP A 190 2.82 -24.32 10.87
N LEU A 191 1.89 -24.13 9.92
CA LEU A 191 1.84 -24.89 8.68
C LEU A 191 2.31 -24.05 7.49
N ALA A 192 3.34 -24.53 6.80
CA ALA A 192 3.74 -23.96 5.50
C ALA A 192 2.72 -24.28 4.40
N LYS A 193 2.16 -25.50 4.44
CA LYS A 193 1.21 -26.01 3.47
C LYS A 193 0.02 -26.67 4.15
N LYS A 194 -1.15 -26.55 3.53
CA LYS A 194 -2.38 -27.25 3.90
C LYS A 194 -3.09 -27.69 2.62
N ASP A 195 -3.50 -28.95 2.55
CA ASP A 195 -4.20 -29.53 1.39
C ASP A 195 -3.48 -29.29 0.05
N GLY A 196 -2.14 -29.33 0.06
CA GLY A 196 -1.29 -29.07 -1.10
C GLY A 196 -1.06 -27.59 -1.45
N LYS A 197 -1.86 -26.67 -0.88
CA LYS A 197 -1.72 -25.21 -1.03
C LYS A 197 -0.64 -24.68 -0.09
N THR A 198 0.19 -23.75 -0.56
CA THR A 198 1.10 -22.98 0.31
C THR A 198 0.30 -21.89 1.01
N ILE A 199 0.28 -21.90 2.34
CA ILE A 199 -0.48 -20.95 3.15
C ILE A 199 0.39 -20.08 4.03
N ASN A 200 1.64 -20.50 4.32
CA ASN A 200 2.67 -19.65 4.90
C ASN A 200 3.99 -19.80 4.14
N SER A 201 4.46 -18.69 3.55
CA SER A 201 5.77 -18.62 2.92
C SER A 201 6.89 -18.48 3.95
N TYR A 202 8.05 -19.05 3.65
CA TYR A 202 9.25 -18.83 4.47
C TYR A 202 9.86 -17.45 4.19
N LEU A 203 10.03 -16.64 5.24
CA LEU A 203 10.68 -15.33 5.18
C LEU A 203 12.15 -15.35 5.62
N LYS A 204 12.59 -16.42 6.30
CA LYS A 204 13.96 -16.60 6.77
C LYS A 204 14.62 -17.79 6.05
N ARG A 205 15.94 -17.71 5.88
CA ARG A 205 16.73 -18.84 5.37
C ARG A 205 16.81 -19.92 6.44
N GLY A 206 16.85 -21.18 6.04
CA GLY A 206 16.95 -22.34 6.95
C GLY A 206 15.62 -23.04 7.22
N GLY A 207 14.48 -22.43 6.89
CA GLY A 207 13.16 -23.05 7.09
C GLY A 207 12.77 -23.14 8.57
N GLY A 208 11.88 -24.08 8.90
CA GLY A 208 11.32 -24.23 10.25
C GLY A 208 10.13 -23.31 10.54
N VAL A 209 9.42 -23.59 11.63
CA VAL A 209 8.17 -22.90 11.99
C VAL A 209 8.40 -21.40 12.23
N ASP A 210 9.47 -21.04 12.95
CA ASP A 210 9.84 -19.64 13.24
C ASP A 210 10.24 -18.83 12.00
N ALA A 211 10.41 -19.49 10.85
CA ALA A 211 10.72 -18.86 9.57
C ALA A 211 9.47 -18.59 8.72
N LEU A 212 8.30 -19.07 9.13
CA LEU A 212 7.04 -18.85 8.43
C LEU A 212 6.58 -17.39 8.56
N ALA A 213 5.90 -16.89 7.53
CA ALA A 213 5.36 -15.54 7.49
C ALA A 213 4.46 -15.23 8.69
N SER A 214 3.64 -16.20 9.11
CA SER A 214 2.80 -16.16 10.32
C SER A 214 3.59 -15.86 11.60
N HIS A 215 4.73 -16.53 11.80
CA HIS A 215 5.59 -16.34 12.98
C HIS A 215 6.43 -15.08 12.94
N CYS A 216 6.65 -14.55 11.73
CA CYS A 216 7.29 -13.26 11.53
C CYS A 216 6.27 -12.11 11.54
N PHE A 217 4.97 -12.37 11.56
CA PHE A 217 3.96 -11.33 11.41
C PHE A 217 4.03 -10.30 12.55
N ASN A 218 4.03 -9.03 12.18
CA ASN A 218 3.99 -7.92 13.14
C ASN A 218 2.60 -7.27 13.15
N SER A 219 2.19 -6.72 12.02
CA SER A 219 0.95 -5.96 11.88
C SER A 219 0.60 -5.71 10.42
N TYR A 220 -0.64 -5.28 10.21
CA TYR A 220 -1.04 -4.60 8.99
C TYR A 220 -1.03 -3.09 9.18
N GLY A 221 -0.97 -2.37 8.06
CA GLY A 221 -1.14 -0.93 8.01
C GLY A 221 -1.96 -0.52 6.81
N THR A 222 -2.82 0.49 6.97
CA THR A 222 -3.62 1.01 5.86
C THR A 222 -3.51 2.54 5.78
N ILE A 223 -3.85 3.11 4.63
CA ILE A 223 -4.04 4.56 4.48
C ILE A 223 -5.52 4.94 4.43
N LEU A 224 -6.40 3.92 4.35
CA LEU A 224 -7.85 4.05 4.30
C LEU A 224 -8.42 3.67 5.66
N ASP A 225 -9.65 3.18 5.70
CA ASP A 225 -10.24 2.69 6.94
C ASP A 225 -9.69 1.32 7.30
N ILE A 226 -9.52 1.12 8.60
CA ILE A 226 -9.21 -0.19 9.17
C ILE A 226 -10.44 -1.07 8.89
N PRO A 227 -10.27 -2.31 8.39
CA PRO A 227 -11.39 -3.23 8.21
C PRO A 227 -12.16 -3.43 9.52
N GLU A 228 -13.46 -3.72 9.42
CA GLU A 228 -14.31 -4.11 10.54
C GLU A 228 -14.34 -5.64 10.71
#